data_AF-A0A522F568-F1
#
_entry.id   AF-A0A522F568-F1
#
_cell.length_a   1.000
_cell.length_b   1.000
_cell.length_c   1.000
_cell.angle_alpha   90.00
_cell.angle_beta   90.00
_cell.angle_gamma   90.00
#
_symmetry.space_group_name_H-M   'P 1'
#
loop_
_entity.id
_entity.type
_entity.pdbx_description
1 polymer ?
#
loop_
_entity_poly.entity_id
_entity_poly.type
_entity_poly.pdbx_seq_one_letter_code
_entity_poly.pdbx_strand_id
1 'polypeptide(L)'
;MKIKVIFLACAIIFPVSLYASSATCPLLSGINVHTTKRILNICKNGTVVKTFKVALGYKGIGKKQAGDNKTPIGLYNLAHPRKSSQFSVFIPILYPTSKQRAAGYTGRDVGIHGPTQASSWLNWVNNLPNSTRGCIAVGKNNYIEYVANWVKANPGTKVLII
;
A
#
# COMPACT_ATOMS: atom_id res chain seq x y z
N MET A 1 -13.42 77.41 10.98
CA MET A 1 -13.09 76.39 9.95
C MET A 1 -12.89 75.05 10.65
N LYS A 2 -13.68 74.01 10.34
CA LYS A 2 -13.53 72.66 10.91
C LYS A 2 -13.48 71.67 9.74
N ILE A 3 -12.33 71.06 9.50
CA ILE A 3 -12.12 70.06 8.45
C ILE A 3 -12.39 68.69 9.05
N LYS A 4 -13.44 68.01 8.57
CA LYS A 4 -13.72 66.61 8.93
C LYS A 4 -12.87 65.70 8.05
N VAL A 5 -11.89 65.04 8.64
CA VAL A 5 -11.09 64.00 7.99
C VAL A 5 -11.86 62.69 8.06
N ILE A 6 -12.26 62.17 6.89
CA ILE A 6 -12.92 60.86 6.76
C ILE A 6 -11.81 59.84 6.50
N PHE A 7 -11.56 58.95 7.46
CA PHE A 7 -10.66 57.82 7.30
C PHE A 7 -11.39 56.73 6.49
N LEU A 8 -11.01 56.59 5.21
CA LEU A 8 -11.46 55.49 4.37
C LEU A 8 -10.57 54.26 4.69
N ALA A 9 -11.09 53.32 5.47
CA ALA A 9 -10.40 52.06 5.75
C ALA A 9 -10.48 51.14 4.53
N CYS A 10 -9.40 51.09 3.74
CA CYS A 10 -9.24 50.12 2.66
C CYS A 10 -8.94 48.74 3.27
N ALA A 11 -9.95 47.86 3.31
CA ALA A 11 -9.76 46.47 3.70
C ALA A 11 -8.96 45.74 2.62
N ILE A 12 -7.67 45.49 2.89
CA ILE A 12 -6.80 44.70 2.00
C ILE A 12 -7.22 43.23 2.15
N ILE A 13 -7.99 42.75 1.18
CA ILE A 13 -8.37 41.33 1.09
C ILE A 13 -7.15 40.59 0.54
N PHE A 14 -6.29 40.06 1.42
CA PHE A 14 -5.24 39.13 1.00
C PHE A 14 -5.93 37.83 0.54
N PRO A 15 -5.70 37.36 -0.71
CA PRO A 15 -6.20 36.06 -1.13
C PRO A 15 -5.47 35.01 -0.31
N VAL A 16 -6.19 34.37 0.61
CA VAL A 16 -5.71 33.16 1.29
C VAL A 16 -5.65 32.06 0.24
N SER A 17 -4.47 31.85 -0.33
CA SER A 17 -4.19 30.69 -1.17
C SER A 17 -4.31 29.44 -0.31
N LEU A 18 -5.47 28.78 -0.38
CA LEU A 18 -5.68 27.45 0.18
C LEU A 18 -4.82 26.46 -0.62
N TYR A 19 -3.60 26.19 -0.13
CA TYR A 19 -2.81 25.10 -0.64
C TYR A 19 -3.54 23.79 -0.33
N ALA A 20 -4.15 23.20 -1.36
CA ALA A 20 -4.71 21.86 -1.25
C ALA A 20 -3.56 20.90 -0.91
N SER A 21 -3.56 20.39 0.33
CA SER A 21 -2.59 19.40 0.78
C SER A 21 -2.89 18.10 0.05
N SER A 22 -2.16 17.84 -1.04
CA SER A 22 -2.23 16.56 -1.74
C SER A 22 -1.78 15.48 -0.76
N ALA A 23 -2.59 14.42 -0.62
CA ALA A 23 -2.28 13.30 0.26
C ALA A 23 -0.88 12.75 -0.08
N THR A 24 0.10 13.08 0.75
CA THR A 24 1.51 12.83 0.44
C THR A 24 1.85 11.40 0.83
N CYS A 25 2.30 10.62 -0.14
CA CYS A 25 2.72 9.25 0.12
C CYS A 25 4.05 9.21 0.88
N PRO A 26 4.16 8.47 2.01
CA PRO A 26 5.43 8.32 2.72
C PRO A 26 6.56 7.77 1.83
N LEU A 27 6.25 6.75 1.02
CA LEU A 27 7.07 6.39 -0.13
C LEU A 27 6.57 7.12 -1.36
N LEU A 28 7.34 8.12 -1.84
CA LEU A 28 6.92 9.05 -2.91
C LEU A 28 6.57 8.33 -4.23
N SER A 29 7.39 7.36 -4.62
CA SER A 29 7.19 6.56 -5.83
C SER A 29 7.36 5.08 -5.48
N GLY A 30 6.28 4.31 -5.57
CA GLY A 30 6.23 2.96 -5.02
C GLY A 30 4.84 2.56 -4.56
N ILE A 31 4.81 1.55 -3.71
CA ILE A 31 3.58 1.06 -3.09
C ILE A 31 3.61 1.37 -1.59
N ASN A 32 2.56 1.97 -1.06
CA ASN A 32 2.35 2.21 0.36
C ASN A 32 1.19 1.36 0.86
N VAL A 33 1.42 0.48 1.82
CA VAL A 33 0.38 -0.37 2.42
C VAL A 33 0.13 0.17 3.82
N HIS A 34 -1.02 0.80 4.01
CA HIS A 34 -1.47 1.30 5.31
C HIS A 34 -2.27 0.21 6.01
N THR A 35 -1.64 -0.46 6.96
CA THR A 35 -2.12 -1.68 7.60
C THR A 35 -3.34 -1.44 8.47
N THR A 36 -3.36 -0.35 9.25
CA THR A 36 -4.55 0.05 10.05
C THR A 36 -5.75 0.35 9.15
N LYS A 37 -5.52 1.06 8.05
CA LYS A 37 -6.58 1.43 7.08
C LYS A 37 -6.92 0.28 6.11
N ARG A 38 -6.11 -0.77 6.07
CA ARG A 38 -6.22 -1.91 5.14
C ARG A 38 -6.32 -1.46 3.68
N ILE A 39 -5.44 -0.54 3.29
CA ILE A 39 -5.35 -0.05 1.91
C ILE A 39 -3.93 -0.17 1.36
N LEU A 40 -3.83 -0.43 0.07
CA LEU A 40 -2.63 -0.35 -0.74
C LEU A 40 -2.79 0.83 -1.69
N ASN A 41 -1.89 1.80 -1.58
CA ASN A 41 -1.77 2.94 -2.46
C ASN A 41 -0.58 2.74 -3.39
N ILE A 42 -0.80 2.87 -4.69
CA ILE A 42 0.28 3.06 -5.65
C ILE A 42 0.50 4.56 -5.74
N CYS A 43 1.76 4.98 -5.62
CA CYS A 43 2.16 6.38 -5.58
C CYS A 43 3.20 6.69 -6.64
N LYS A 44 3.12 7.91 -7.19
CA LYS A 44 4.10 8.47 -8.11
C LYS A 44 4.33 9.92 -7.74
N ASN A 45 5.58 10.30 -7.49
CA ASN A 45 5.99 11.65 -7.14
C ASN A 45 5.19 12.24 -5.95
N GLY A 46 4.93 11.42 -4.93
CA GLY A 46 4.21 11.82 -3.73
C GLY A 46 2.69 11.73 -3.83
N THR A 47 2.13 11.55 -5.03
CA THR A 47 0.68 11.51 -5.26
C THR A 47 0.17 10.08 -5.40
N VAL A 48 -0.96 9.78 -4.76
CA VAL A 48 -1.67 8.51 -4.93
C VAL A 48 -2.27 8.43 -6.33
N VAL A 49 -1.84 7.44 -7.12
CA VAL A 49 -2.40 7.17 -8.47
C VAL A 49 -3.53 6.14 -8.43
N LYS A 50 -3.50 5.22 -7.47
CA LYS A 50 -4.51 4.17 -7.31
C LYS A 50 -4.55 3.66 -5.88
N THR A 51 -5.75 3.32 -5.41
CA THR A 51 -5.98 2.73 -4.08
C THR A 51 -6.76 1.44 -4.20
N PHE A 52 -6.37 0.44 -3.40
CA PHE A 52 -7.04 -0.85 -3.31
C PHE A 52 -7.27 -1.21 -1.84
N LYS A 53 -8.44 -1.76 -1.51
CA LYS A 53 -8.63 -2.43 -0.21
C LYS A 53 -7.82 -3.73 -0.20
N VAL A 54 -7.24 -4.06 0.95
CA VAL A 54 -6.42 -5.27 1.10
C VAL A 54 -6.79 -6.10 2.32
N ALA A 55 -6.60 -7.41 2.20
CA ALA A 55 -6.53 -8.32 3.32
C ALA A 55 -5.08 -8.53 3.77
N LEU A 56 -4.89 -8.76 5.07
CA LEU A 56 -3.58 -8.91 5.71
C LEU A 56 -3.50 -10.25 6.46
N GLY A 57 -2.34 -10.49 7.08
CA GLY A 57 -2.08 -11.64 7.94
C GLY A 57 -3.14 -11.77 9.03
N TYR A 58 -3.70 -12.97 9.20
CA TYR A 58 -4.79 -13.18 10.15
C TYR A 58 -4.36 -13.04 11.63
N LYS A 59 -3.06 -13.14 11.92
CA LYS A 59 -2.46 -12.82 13.24
C LYS A 59 -1.92 -11.39 13.33
N GLY A 60 -2.29 -10.51 12.39
CA GLY A 60 -1.94 -9.10 12.38
C GLY A 60 -0.64 -8.80 11.63
N ILE A 61 0.12 -7.84 12.15
CA ILE A 61 1.33 -7.29 11.53
C ILE A 61 2.59 -7.54 12.38
N GLY A 62 3.75 -7.25 11.83
CA GLY A 62 5.04 -7.39 12.51
C GLY A 62 5.59 -8.81 12.44
N LYS A 63 5.64 -9.37 11.23
CA LYS A 63 6.28 -10.67 10.97
C LYS A 63 7.72 -10.70 11.45
N LYS A 64 8.09 -11.75 12.18
CA LYS A 64 9.47 -12.06 12.59
C LYS A 64 9.84 -13.53 12.42
N GLN A 65 8.86 -14.44 12.40
CA GLN A 65 9.12 -15.88 12.38
C GLN A 65 8.35 -16.58 11.23
N ALA A 66 8.89 -17.69 10.74
CA ALA A 66 8.14 -18.61 9.90
C ALA A 66 6.89 -19.10 10.64
N GLY A 67 5.73 -19.13 9.97
CA GLY A 67 4.49 -19.62 10.58
C GLY A 67 3.81 -18.68 11.60
N ASP A 68 4.32 -17.48 11.85
CA ASP A 68 3.66 -16.52 12.75
C ASP A 68 2.38 -15.89 12.17
N ASN A 69 2.11 -16.11 10.88
CA ASN A 69 0.95 -15.61 10.12
C ASN A 69 0.70 -14.10 10.20
N LYS A 70 1.77 -13.33 10.40
CA LYS A 70 1.75 -11.86 10.42
C LYS A 70 2.23 -11.29 9.09
N THR A 71 1.69 -10.14 8.70
CA THR A 71 2.25 -9.34 7.59
C THR A 71 3.49 -8.58 8.07
N PRO A 72 4.61 -8.58 7.32
CA PRO A 72 5.79 -7.82 7.72
C PRO A 72 5.53 -6.31 7.70
N ILE A 73 6.27 -5.58 8.54
CA ILE A 73 6.29 -4.11 8.57
C ILE A 73 7.68 -3.67 8.12
N GLY A 74 7.73 -2.63 7.28
CA GLY A 74 8.99 -2.06 6.79
C GLY A 74 9.00 -1.81 5.29
N LEU A 75 10.17 -1.45 4.78
CA LEU A 75 10.44 -1.17 3.37
C LEU A 75 11.09 -2.38 2.71
N TYR A 76 10.51 -2.84 1.60
CA TYR A 76 10.96 -4.02 0.88
C TYR A 76 11.04 -3.75 -0.62
N ASN A 77 12.00 -4.40 -1.29
CA ASN A 77 11.97 -4.53 -2.74
C ASN A 77 10.89 -5.55 -3.14
N LEU A 78 10.30 -5.35 -4.31
CA LEU A 78 9.45 -6.36 -4.95
C LEU A 78 10.24 -7.13 -5.99
N ALA A 79 10.02 -8.45 -6.05
CA ALA A 79 10.48 -9.25 -7.16
C ALA A 79 9.54 -9.13 -8.37
N HIS A 80 9.94 -9.70 -9.51
CA HIS A 80 9.12 -9.68 -10.71
C HIS A 80 7.76 -10.36 -10.49
N PRO A 81 6.63 -9.74 -10.92
CA PRO A 81 5.32 -10.38 -10.86
C PRO A 81 5.26 -11.66 -11.69
N ARG A 82 4.72 -12.74 -11.12
CA ARG A 82 4.58 -14.04 -11.81
C ARG A 82 3.15 -14.56 -11.80
N LYS A 83 2.79 -15.34 -12.82
CA LYS A 83 1.50 -16.06 -12.85
C LYS A 83 1.42 -17.01 -11.65
N SER A 84 0.21 -17.16 -11.11
CA SER A 84 -0.10 -18.06 -10.02
C SER A 84 -1.43 -18.76 -10.31
N SER A 85 -1.44 -20.10 -10.26
CA SER A 85 -2.67 -20.88 -10.33
C SER A 85 -3.60 -20.58 -9.15
N GLN A 86 -3.02 -20.30 -7.98
CA GLN A 86 -3.77 -20.05 -6.75
C GLN A 86 -4.29 -18.61 -6.64
N PHE A 87 -3.60 -17.61 -7.22
CA PHE A 87 -3.92 -16.19 -6.97
C PHE A 87 -4.06 -15.32 -8.22
N SER A 88 -4.12 -15.93 -9.41
CA SER A 88 -3.91 -15.30 -10.72
C SER A 88 -2.49 -14.73 -10.92
N VAL A 89 -2.07 -13.83 -10.04
CA VAL A 89 -0.74 -13.22 -10.00
C VAL A 89 -0.22 -13.17 -8.57
N PHE A 90 1.08 -13.43 -8.43
CA PHE A 90 1.82 -13.28 -7.17
C PHE A 90 3.05 -12.40 -7.40
N ILE A 91 3.21 -11.39 -6.53
CA ILE A 91 4.35 -10.46 -6.54
C ILE A 91 5.13 -10.69 -5.24
N PRO A 92 6.28 -11.38 -5.28
CA PRO A 92 7.06 -11.65 -4.08
C PRO A 92 7.55 -10.35 -3.44
N ILE A 93 7.35 -10.23 -2.13
CA ILE A 93 7.98 -9.22 -1.29
C ILE A 93 9.30 -9.83 -0.80
N LEU A 94 10.42 -9.13 -0.97
CA LEU A 94 11.74 -9.62 -0.56
C LEU A 94 11.94 -9.50 0.97
N TYR A 95 11.12 -10.22 1.72
CA TYR A 95 11.20 -10.42 3.16
C TYR A 95 11.90 -11.76 3.48
N PRO A 96 12.79 -11.83 4.50
CA PRO A 96 13.27 -10.71 5.30
C PRO A 96 14.40 -9.95 4.59
N THR A 97 14.64 -8.70 4.99
CA THR A 97 15.84 -7.97 4.53
C THR A 97 17.13 -8.63 5.04
N SER A 98 18.29 -8.29 4.48
CA SER A 98 19.59 -8.74 5.00
C SER A 98 19.77 -8.39 6.48
N LYS A 99 19.41 -7.16 6.87
CA LYS A 99 19.43 -6.70 8.27
C LYS A 99 18.49 -7.52 9.17
N GLN A 100 17.27 -7.81 8.69
CA GLN A 100 16.31 -8.63 9.44
C GLN A 100 16.80 -10.08 9.60
N ARG A 101 17.40 -10.67 8.56
CA ARG A 101 18.03 -11.99 8.65
C ARG A 101 19.17 -12.02 9.66
N ALA A 102 20.05 -11.01 9.65
CA ALA A 102 21.11 -10.87 10.64
C ALA A 102 20.57 -10.70 12.08
N ALA A 103 19.37 -10.12 12.21
CA ALA A 103 18.65 -10.01 13.48
C ALA A 103 17.79 -11.25 13.83
N GLY A 104 17.95 -12.36 13.11
CA GLY A 104 17.28 -13.64 13.41
C GLY A 104 15.84 -13.77 12.88
N TYR A 105 15.39 -12.88 11.99
CA TYR A 105 14.05 -13.00 11.41
C TYR A 105 14.01 -14.18 10.43
N THR A 106 12.96 -15.00 10.52
CA THR A 106 12.76 -16.17 9.67
C THR A 106 11.47 -16.06 8.85
N GLY A 107 11.28 -17.02 7.93
CA GLY A 107 10.14 -17.07 7.01
C GLY A 107 10.50 -16.64 5.58
N ARG A 108 9.52 -16.80 4.69
CA ARG A 108 9.62 -16.56 3.24
C ARG A 108 8.22 -16.49 2.62
N ASP A 109 8.15 -16.40 1.30
CA ASP A 109 6.93 -16.55 0.49
C ASP A 109 5.80 -15.57 0.86
N VAL A 110 6.18 -14.39 1.34
CA VAL A 110 5.26 -13.27 1.53
C VAL A 110 5.18 -12.49 0.22
N GLY A 111 3.98 -12.10 -0.18
CA GLY A 111 3.78 -11.37 -1.43
C GLY A 111 2.51 -10.53 -1.46
N ILE A 112 2.38 -9.75 -2.54
CA ILE A 112 1.13 -9.12 -2.94
C ILE A 112 0.46 -10.05 -3.96
N HIS A 113 -0.81 -10.38 -3.77
CA HIS A 113 -1.49 -11.32 -4.67
C HIS A 113 -2.98 -10.99 -4.86
N GLY A 114 -3.60 -11.60 -5.87
CA GLY A 114 -5.03 -11.50 -6.14
C GLY A 114 -5.88 -12.39 -5.22
N PRO A 115 -7.20 -12.46 -5.42
CA PRO A 115 -8.05 -13.38 -4.66
C PRO A 115 -7.64 -14.84 -4.90
N THR A 116 -7.94 -15.72 -3.93
CA THR A 116 -7.72 -17.15 -4.11
C THR A 116 -8.66 -17.69 -5.19
N GLN A 117 -8.11 -18.39 -6.17
CA GLN A 117 -8.83 -19.03 -7.26
C GLN A 117 -9.42 -20.35 -6.73
N ALA A 118 -10.70 -20.35 -6.38
CA ALA A 118 -11.44 -21.55 -6.00
C ALA A 118 -12.44 -21.94 -7.10
N SER A 119 -12.81 -23.22 -7.14
CA SER A 119 -14.01 -23.65 -7.86
C SER A 119 -15.25 -22.96 -7.25
N SER A 120 -16.19 -22.54 -8.09
CA SER A 120 -17.21 -21.51 -7.85
C SER A 120 -18.08 -21.62 -6.57
N TRP A 121 -18.03 -22.71 -5.82
CA TRP A 121 -18.82 -22.95 -4.61
C TRP A 121 -18.29 -22.18 -3.37
N LEU A 122 -16.98 -21.98 -3.23
CA LEU A 122 -16.36 -21.45 -1.99
C LEU A 122 -15.84 -20.00 -2.10
N ASN A 123 -16.25 -19.25 -3.12
CA ASN A 123 -15.71 -17.91 -3.38
C ASN A 123 -15.97 -16.87 -2.27
N TRP A 124 -16.99 -17.06 -1.43
CA TRP A 124 -17.38 -16.07 -0.42
C TRP A 124 -16.41 -15.98 0.79
N VAL A 125 -15.66 -17.05 1.10
CA VAL A 125 -14.70 -17.07 2.23
C VAL A 125 -13.32 -16.50 1.88
N ASN A 126 -12.98 -16.42 0.59
CA ASN A 126 -11.62 -16.17 0.12
C ASN A 126 -11.21 -14.68 0.13
N ASN A 127 -12.14 -13.76 0.40
CA ASN A 127 -11.92 -12.30 0.40
C ASN A 127 -12.03 -11.66 1.79
N LEU A 128 -12.00 -12.45 2.86
CA LEU A 128 -12.09 -11.91 4.20
C LEU A 128 -10.85 -11.05 4.56
N PRO A 129 -11.00 -9.93 5.29
CA PRO A 129 -9.91 -8.99 5.58
C PRO A 129 -8.70 -9.59 6.31
N ASN A 130 -8.88 -10.69 7.05
CA ASN A 130 -7.86 -11.36 7.86
C ASN A 130 -7.67 -12.81 7.39
N SER A 131 -7.41 -13.04 6.11
CA SER A 131 -7.39 -14.39 5.56
C SER A 131 -6.00 -14.90 5.19
N THR A 132 -4.98 -14.05 5.15
CA THR A 132 -3.67 -14.46 4.62
C THR A 132 -2.77 -15.01 5.72
N ARG A 133 -1.76 -15.81 5.33
CA ARG A 133 -0.68 -16.26 6.21
C ARG A 133 0.49 -15.27 6.31
N GLY A 134 0.22 -13.98 6.03
CA GLY A 134 1.20 -12.89 6.08
C GLY A 134 1.33 -12.09 4.78
N CYS A 135 0.69 -12.54 3.69
CA CYS A 135 0.62 -11.80 2.42
C CYS A 135 -0.31 -10.58 2.50
N ILE A 136 -0.27 -9.78 1.43
CA ILE A 136 -1.20 -8.67 1.20
C ILE A 136 -2.07 -9.05 -0.01
N ALA A 137 -3.36 -9.29 0.21
CA ALA A 137 -4.25 -9.73 -0.87
C ALA A 137 -5.15 -8.58 -1.34
N VAL A 138 -5.20 -8.32 -2.65
CA VAL A 138 -6.20 -7.44 -3.25
C VAL A 138 -7.42 -8.26 -3.67
N GLY A 139 -8.62 -7.67 -3.62
CA GLY A 139 -9.87 -8.44 -3.71
C GLY A 139 -10.33 -8.88 -5.10
N LYS A 140 -9.64 -8.51 -6.19
CA LYS A 140 -10.05 -8.85 -7.57
C LYS A 140 -8.85 -9.14 -8.47
N ASN A 141 -9.05 -10.02 -9.46
CA ASN A 141 -8.00 -10.40 -10.43
C ASN A 141 -7.50 -9.19 -11.25
N ASN A 142 -8.41 -8.35 -11.75
CA ASN A 142 -8.00 -7.13 -12.46
C ASN A 142 -7.25 -6.12 -11.57
N TYR A 143 -7.44 -6.15 -10.24
CA TYR A 143 -6.68 -5.30 -9.32
C TYR A 143 -5.24 -5.78 -9.19
N ILE A 144 -5.01 -7.09 -9.03
CA ILE A 144 -3.63 -7.61 -8.95
C ILE A 144 -2.92 -7.47 -10.30
N GLU A 145 -3.63 -7.60 -11.42
CA GLU A 145 -3.08 -7.34 -12.75
C GLU A 145 -2.63 -5.88 -12.90
N TYR A 146 -3.43 -4.92 -12.41
CA TYR A 146 -3.03 -3.52 -12.39
C TYR A 146 -1.75 -3.31 -11.58
N VAL A 147 -1.69 -3.85 -10.35
CA VAL A 147 -0.49 -3.76 -9.49
C VAL A 147 0.71 -4.38 -10.20
N ALA A 148 0.55 -5.56 -10.80
CA ALA A 148 1.62 -6.26 -11.50
C ALA A 148 2.12 -5.49 -12.73
N ASN A 149 1.23 -4.92 -13.53
CA ASN A 149 1.61 -4.12 -14.69
C ASN A 149 2.36 -2.85 -14.25
N TRP A 150 1.93 -2.23 -13.16
CA TRP A 150 2.65 -1.09 -12.59
C TRP A 150 4.06 -1.49 -12.12
N VAL A 151 4.22 -2.60 -11.41
CA VAL A 151 5.54 -3.10 -10.97
C VAL A 151 6.44 -3.43 -12.17
N LYS A 152 5.89 -4.03 -13.24
CA LYS A 152 6.65 -4.33 -14.47
C LYS A 152 7.12 -3.07 -15.19
N ALA A 153 6.27 -2.05 -15.26
CA ALA A 153 6.59 -0.77 -15.89
C ALA A 153 7.56 0.09 -15.05
N ASN A 154 7.75 -0.23 -13.77
CA ASN A 154 8.62 0.51 -12.85
C ASN A 154 9.61 -0.44 -12.14
N PRO A 155 10.65 -0.95 -12.84
CA PRO A 155 11.67 -1.81 -12.24
C PRO A 155 12.30 -1.17 -11.00
N GLY A 156 12.61 -1.99 -9.98
CA GLY A 156 13.13 -1.50 -8.70
C GLY A 156 12.05 -0.93 -7.78
N THR A 157 10.77 -1.09 -8.11
CA THR A 157 9.65 -0.79 -7.22
C THR A 157 9.88 -1.32 -5.80
N LYS A 158 9.59 -0.46 -4.83
CA LYS A 158 9.54 -0.82 -3.41
C LYS A 158 8.11 -0.77 -2.87
N VAL A 159 7.87 -1.57 -1.84
CA VAL A 159 6.67 -1.50 -1.01
C VAL A 159 7.06 -1.07 0.41
N LEU A 160 6.40 -0.04 0.91
CA LEU A 160 6.44 0.37 2.31
C LEU A 160 5.18 -0.12 3.00
N ILE A 161 5.32 -0.97 4.01
CA ILE A 161 4.21 -1.52 4.79
C ILE A 161 4.24 -0.87 6.18
N ILE A 162 3.20 -0.10 6.50
CA ILE A 162 3.10 0.79 7.67
C ILE A 162 1.76 0.70 8.37
#